data_AF-A0A3S1I1M9-F1
#
_entry.id   AF-A0A3S1I1M9-F1
#
_cell.length_a   1.000
_cell.length_b   1.000
_cell.length_c   1.000
_cell.angle_alpha   90.00
_cell.angle_beta   90.00
_cell.angle_gamma   90.00
#
_symmetry.space_group_name_H-M   'P 1'
#
loop_
_entity.id
_entity.type
_entity.pdbx_description
1 polymer ?
#
loop_
_entity_poly.entity_id
_entity_poly.type
_entity_poly.pdbx_seq_one_letter_code
_entity_poly.pdbx_strand_id
1 'polypeptide(L)'
;MPQPDLVIFDCDGVLVDSEIIAARVDAELLTLAGYEISAEEISESYAGLTFKDIMLRVEEKSRIPFQASLIDREEQLVDRK
;
A
#
# COMPACT_ATOMS: atom_id res chain seq x y z
N MET A 1 16.55 3.40 -35.74
CA MET A 1 17.13 3.72 -34.41
C MET A 1 17.84 2.47 -33.92
N PRO A 2 19.06 2.55 -33.36
CA PRO A 2 19.72 1.39 -32.79
C PRO A 2 18.94 0.88 -31.56
N GLN A 3 18.89 -0.44 -31.38
CA GLN A 3 18.28 -1.09 -30.22
C GLN A 3 19.31 -1.25 -29.09
N PRO A 4 18.87 -1.25 -27.81
CA PRO A 4 19.77 -1.45 -26.69
C PRO A 4 20.29 -2.90 -26.65
N ASP A 5 21.57 -3.06 -26.28
CA ASP A 5 22.21 -4.39 -26.13
C ASP A 5 21.84 -5.10 -24.81
N LEU A 6 21.34 -4.37 -23.81
CA LEU A 6 20.93 -4.87 -22.49
C LEU A 6 19.83 -3.99 -21.90
N VAL A 7 18.85 -4.63 -21.24
CA VAL A 7 17.81 -3.95 -20.44
C VAL A 7 17.82 -4.57 -19.04
N ILE A 8 17.88 -3.72 -18.02
CA ILE A 8 17.78 -4.13 -16.61
C ILE A 8 16.40 -3.72 -16.13
N PHE A 9 15.64 -4.69 -15.62
CA PHE A 9 14.33 -4.47 -15.03
C PHE A 9 14.45 -4.50 -13.51
N ASP A 10 13.69 -3.62 -12.86
CA ASP A 10 13.43 -3.76 -11.43
C ASP A 10 12.54 -4.98 -11.17
N CYS A 11 12.51 -5.49 -9.94
CA CYS A 11 11.67 -6.63 -9.58
C CYS A 11 10.26 -6.19 -9.18
N ASP A 12 10.16 -5.31 -8.18
CA ASP A 12 8.90 -4.93 -7.55
C ASP A 12 8.12 -3.93 -8.42
N GLY A 13 6.84 -4.22 -8.64
CA GLY A 13 5.96 -3.41 -9.50
C GLY A 13 6.30 -3.46 -11.00
N VAL A 14 7.36 -4.18 -11.40
CA VAL A 14 7.81 -4.29 -12.79
C VAL A 14 7.77 -5.74 -13.29
N LEU A 15 8.47 -6.65 -12.60
CA LEU A 15 8.45 -8.08 -12.92
C LEU A 15 7.43 -8.86 -12.07
N VAL A 16 7.18 -8.38 -10.84
CA VAL A 16 6.24 -8.96 -9.90
C VAL A 16 5.31 -7.87 -9.39
N ASP A 17 4.00 -8.15 -9.42
CA ASP A 17 2.99 -7.27 -8.83
C ASP A 17 2.96 -7.48 -7.31
N SER A 18 4.00 -7.03 -6.61
CA SER A 18 4.10 -7.06 -5.15
C SER A 18 3.30 -5.92 -4.49
N GLU A 19 2.94 -4.88 -5.23
CA GLU A 19 2.13 -3.75 -4.75
C GLU A 19 0.70 -4.17 -4.37
N ILE A 20 0.12 -5.14 -5.08
CA ILE A 20 -1.21 -5.67 -4.73
C ILE A 20 -1.25 -6.35 -3.37
N ILE A 21 -0.12 -6.86 -2.87
CA ILE A 21 -0.03 -7.49 -1.55
C ILE A 21 -0.12 -6.41 -0.48
N ALA A 22 0.67 -5.34 -0.62
CA ALA A 22 0.65 -4.18 0.28
C ALA A 22 -0.75 -3.54 0.31
N ALA A 23 -1.34 -3.27 -0.87
CA ALA A 23 -2.67 -2.66 -0.95
C ALA A 23 -3.77 -3.49 -0.26
N ARG A 24 -3.66 -4.83 -0.28
CA ARG A 24 -4.58 -5.72 0.44
C ARG A 24 -4.39 -5.65 1.96
N VAL A 25 -3.13 -5.60 2.43
CA VAL A 25 -2.82 -5.46 3.85
C VAL A 25 -3.33 -4.11 4.37
N ASP A 26 -3.08 -3.04 3.64
CA ASP A 26 -3.54 -1.69 3.96
C ASP A 26 -5.06 -1.63 4.08
N ALA A 27 -5.75 -2.16 3.07
CA ALA A 27 -7.22 -2.20 3.05
C ALA A 27 -7.80 -3.01 4.21
N GLU A 28 -7.19 -4.16 4.54
CA GLU A 28 -7.61 -4.99 5.68
C GLU A 28 -7.42 -4.24 7.00
N LEU A 29 -6.27 -3.60 7.21
CA LEU A 29 -5.99 -2.87 8.44
C LEU A 29 -6.87 -1.64 8.63
N LEU A 30 -7.07 -0.84 7.58
CA LEU A 30 -7.95 0.33 7.62
C LEU A 30 -9.42 -0.09 7.86
N THR A 31 -9.86 -1.16 7.21
CA THR A 31 -11.21 -1.72 7.40
C THR A 31 -11.39 -2.20 8.84
N LEU A 32 -10.43 -2.93 9.41
CA LEU A 32 -10.45 -3.35 10.81
C LEU A 32 -10.41 -2.17 11.80
N ALA A 33 -9.80 -1.07 11.40
CA ALA A 33 -9.74 0.16 12.18
C ALA A 33 -10.99 1.06 12.04
N GLY A 34 -11.99 0.63 11.24
CA GLY A 34 -13.29 1.27 11.11
C GLY A 34 -13.49 2.09 9.83
N TYR A 35 -12.55 2.07 8.88
CA TYR A 35 -12.69 2.70 7.57
C TYR A 35 -12.68 1.63 6.47
N GLU A 36 -13.88 1.26 6.00
CA GLU A 36 -14.04 0.30 4.91
C GLU A 36 -13.48 0.87 3.59
N ILE A 37 -12.51 0.16 3.01
CA ILE A 37 -11.85 0.51 1.75
C ILE A 37 -11.37 -0.76 1.06
N SER A 38 -11.42 -0.80 -0.27
CA SER A 38 -10.92 -1.95 -1.04
C SER A 38 -9.44 -1.80 -1.41
N ALA A 39 -8.77 -2.91 -1.69
CA ALA A 39 -7.38 -2.89 -2.16
C ALA A 39 -7.23 -2.13 -3.49
N GLU A 40 -8.21 -2.27 -4.38
CA GLU A 40 -8.25 -1.52 -5.64
C GLU A 40 -8.33 -0.01 -5.38
N GLU A 41 -9.14 0.42 -4.42
CA GLU A 41 -9.28 1.83 -4.06
C GLU A 41 -7.99 2.37 -3.40
N ILE A 42 -7.26 1.53 -2.64
CA ILE A 42 -5.91 1.84 -2.14
C ILE A 42 -4.95 2.05 -3.31
N SER A 43 -4.86 1.09 -4.24
CA SER A 43 -3.98 1.18 -5.41
C SER A 43 -4.32 2.39 -6.30
N GLU A 44 -5.60 2.69 -6.54
CA GLU A 44 -5.99 3.80 -7.42
C GLU A 44 -5.79 5.17 -6.79
N SER A 45 -6.12 5.33 -5.51
CA SER A 45 -6.16 6.65 -4.86
C SER A 45 -4.90 6.98 -4.06
N TYR A 46 -4.11 5.98 -3.71
CA TYR A 46 -3.01 6.11 -2.75
C TYR A 46 -1.71 5.41 -3.17
N ALA A 47 -1.61 4.89 -4.41
CA ALA A 47 -0.36 4.31 -4.92
C ALA A 47 0.84 5.27 -4.77
N GLY A 48 1.99 4.68 -4.42
CA GLY A 48 3.25 5.39 -4.23
C GLY A 48 3.36 6.16 -2.91
N LEU A 49 2.36 6.08 -2.03
CA LEU A 49 2.43 6.62 -0.67
C LEU A 49 2.86 5.56 0.34
N THR A 50 3.46 5.99 1.44
CA THR A 50 3.71 5.09 2.58
C THR A 50 2.40 4.82 3.31
N PHE A 51 2.26 3.65 3.95
CA PHE A 51 1.06 3.33 4.74
C PHE A 51 0.74 4.41 5.80
N LYS A 52 1.78 5.00 6.41
CA LYS A 52 1.64 6.15 7.33
C LYS A 52 0.96 7.35 6.66
N ASP A 53 1.37 7.71 5.46
CA ASP A 53 0.77 8.85 4.74
C ASP A 53 -0.67 8.55 4.32
N ILE A 54 -0.96 7.30 3.93
CA ILE A 54 -2.33 6.83 3.65
C ILE A 54 -3.19 6.98 4.90
N MET A 55 -2.72 6.45 6.04
CA MET A 55 -3.42 6.52 7.32
C MET A 55 -3.75 7.96 7.72
N LEU A 56 -2.79 8.89 7.60
CA LEU A 56 -3.01 10.31 7.90
C LEU A 56 -4.05 10.96 6.99
N ARG A 57 -4.02 10.67 5.69
CA ARG A 57 -5.01 11.20 4.73
C ARG A 57 -6.41 10.63 4.97
N VAL A 58 -6.49 9.34 5.28
CA VAL A 58 -7.76 8.67 5.59
C VAL A 58 -8.33 9.19 6.90
N GLU A 59 -7.50 9.40 7.94
CA GLU A 59 -7.90 10.01 9.21
C GLU A 59 -8.46 11.43 9.00
N GLU A 60 -7.78 12.25 8.19
CA GLU A 60 -8.26 13.60 7.84
C GLU A 60 -9.62 13.56 7.12
N LYS A 61 -9.79 12.64 6.16
CA LYS A 61 -11.01 12.50 5.36
C LYS A 61 -12.19 11.93 6.16
N SER A 62 -11.96 10.90 6.94
CA SER A 62 -12.99 10.12 7.66
C SER A 62 -13.29 10.65 9.05
N ARG A 63 -12.36 11.42 9.64
CA ARG A 63 -12.35 11.83 11.07
C ARG A 63 -12.35 10.65 12.03
N ILE A 64 -11.90 9.48 11.57
CA ILE A 64 -11.71 8.30 12.41
C ILE A 64 -10.25 8.31 12.89
N PRO A 65 -10.00 8.41 14.20
CA PRO A 65 -8.65 8.41 14.71
C PRO A 65 -8.04 7.00 14.65
N PHE A 66 -6.85 6.88 14.07
CA PHE A 66 -6.15 5.61 13.96
C PHE A 66 -5.07 5.45 15.01
N GLN A 67 -4.82 4.20 15.42
CA GLN A 67 -3.74 3.89 16.34
C GLN A 67 -2.41 3.87 15.58
N ALA A 68 -1.41 4.59 16.08
CA ALA A 68 -0.07 4.61 15.46
C ALA A 68 0.58 3.22 15.36
N SER A 69 0.21 2.29 16.26
CA SER A 69 0.65 0.88 16.22
C SER A 69 0.20 0.12 14.96
N LEU A 70 -0.72 0.67 14.17
CA LEU A 70 -1.08 0.08 12.88
C LEU A 70 0.08 0.13 11.88
N ILE A 71 0.97 1.12 11.98
CA ILE A 71 2.14 1.26 11.10
C ILE A 71 3.08 0.07 11.29
N ASP A 72 3.46 -0.22 12.54
CA ASP A 72 4.35 -1.36 12.85
C ASP A 72 3.69 -2.71 12.51
N ARG A 73 2.35 -2.77 12.58
CA ARG A 73 1.58 -3.97 12.28
C ARG A 73 1.49 -4.23 10.77
N GLU A 74 1.38 -3.18 9.97
CA GLU A 74 1.37 -3.28 8.51
C GLU A 74 2.69 -3.87 8.00
N GLU A 75 3.83 -3.32 8.43
CA GLU A 75 5.17 -3.80 8.06
C GLU A 75 5.33 -5.30 8.35
N GLN A 76 4.91 -5.75 9.54
CA GLN A 76 4.95 -7.17 9.91
C GLN A 76 4.04 -8.09 9.07
N LEU A 77 2.95 -7.55 8.53
CA LEU A 77 1.99 -8.31 7.73
C LEU A 77 2.42 -8.42 6.27
N VAL A 78 3.00 -7.35 5.73
CA VAL A 78 3.57 -7.34 4.38
C VAL A 78 4.76 -8.30 4.29
N ASP A 79 5.69 -8.25 5.25
CA ASP A 79 6.86 -9.14 5.29
C ASP A 79 6.53 -10.64 5.40
N ARG A 80 5.32 -10.97 5.87
CA ARG A 80 4.88 -12.36 6.09
C ARG A 80 4.15 -12.96 4.88
N LYS A 81 3.73 -12.15 3.92
CA LYS A 81 2.89 -12.56 2.77
C LYS A 81 3.74 -12.84 1.54
#